data_AF-A0ABD1KCA3-F1
#
_entry.id   AF-A0ABD1KCA3-F1
#
_cell.length_a   1.000
_cell.length_b   1.000
_cell.length_c   1.000
_cell.angle_alpha   90.00
_cell.angle_beta   90.00
_cell.angle_gamma   90.00
#
_symmetry.space_group_name_H-M   'P 1'
#
loop_
_entity.id
_entity.type
_entity.pdbx_description
1 polymer ?
#
loop_
_entity_poly.entity_id
_entity_poly.type
_entity_poly.pdbx_seq_one_letter_code
_entity_poly.pdbx_strand_id
1 'polypeptide(L)'
;MELYSLIVALLILTGHAEHAESPNLTVVSSWSSSDSCNVSLRCTGPHESLNSSCYTTLSSPYCSKEGGGTFLSITFNHTTISCNHSNPVSWRQTTTELKPLCAFYKGDMAPPAVVSPCVLKTLLLSVVLVAMVTAVITVHIREKLHKAD
;
A
#
# COMPACT_ATOMS: atom_id res chain seq x y z
N MET A 1 53.32 6.82 -31.40
CA MET A 1 51.85 6.94 -31.54
C MET A 1 51.18 5.56 -31.53
N GLU A 2 51.70 4.56 -32.25
CA GLU A 2 51.16 3.19 -32.27
C GLU A 2 51.07 2.50 -30.89
N LEU A 3 52.11 2.61 -30.05
CA LEU A 3 52.12 1.98 -28.74
C LEU A 3 51.07 2.58 -27.79
N TYR A 4 50.80 3.89 -27.89
CA TYR A 4 49.78 4.56 -27.10
C TYR A 4 48.38 4.10 -27.53
N SER A 5 48.14 3.99 -28.83
CA SER A 5 46.88 3.44 -29.36
C SER A 5 46.67 1.96 -28.97
N LEU A 6 47.73 1.15 -28.98
CA LEU A 6 47.70 -0.25 -28.53
C LEU A 6 47.46 -0.35 -27.02
N ILE A 7 48.09 0.49 -26.20
CA ILE A 7 47.86 0.55 -24.76
C ILE A 7 46.43 0.99 -24.46
N VAL A 8 45.91 2.01 -25.14
CA VAL A 8 44.51 2.46 -25.00
C VAL A 8 43.54 1.36 -25.44
N ALA A 9 43.80 0.66 -26.55
CA ALA A 9 42.99 -0.46 -27.00
C ALA A 9 43.04 -1.64 -26.00
N LEU A 10 44.22 -1.99 -25.48
CA LEU A 10 44.37 -3.00 -24.43
C LEU A 10 43.65 -2.57 -23.15
N LEU A 11 43.74 -1.32 -22.71
CA LEU A 11 43.03 -0.82 -21.52
C LEU A 11 41.51 -0.85 -21.68
N ILE A 12 40.99 -0.61 -22.90
CA ILE A 12 39.56 -0.74 -23.22
C ILE A 12 39.15 -2.23 -23.26
N LEU A 13 39.99 -3.11 -23.82
CA LEU A 13 39.74 -4.55 -23.93
C LEU A 13 39.91 -5.30 -22.60
N THR A 14 40.84 -4.86 -21.75
CA THR A 14 41.02 -5.31 -20.36
C THR A 14 40.17 -4.50 -19.40
N GLY A 15 39.24 -3.68 -19.93
CA GLY A 15 38.27 -2.93 -19.16
C GLY A 15 37.68 -3.85 -18.13
N HIS A 16 38.05 -3.62 -16.88
CA HIS A 16 37.47 -4.28 -15.72
C HIS A 16 36.01 -3.84 -15.66
N ALA A 17 35.16 -4.43 -16.52
CA ALA A 17 33.74 -4.53 -16.23
C ALA A 17 33.65 -5.55 -15.10
N GLU A 18 33.88 -5.06 -13.88
CA GLU A 18 33.61 -5.80 -12.66
C GLU A 18 32.18 -6.35 -12.73
N HIS A 19 31.93 -7.53 -12.16
CA HIS A 19 30.59 -8.11 -12.16
C HIS A 19 29.61 -7.10 -11.55
N ALA A 20 28.45 -6.87 -12.18
CA ALA A 20 27.46 -5.96 -11.64
C ALA A 20 27.07 -6.42 -10.23
N GLU A 21 27.23 -5.54 -9.25
CA GLU A 21 26.80 -5.82 -7.89
C GLU A 21 25.29 -5.64 -7.77
N SER A 22 24.66 -6.36 -6.84
CA SER A 22 23.23 -6.26 -6.57
C SER A 22 22.90 -4.86 -6.00
N PRO A 23 21.97 -4.10 -6.61
CA PRO A 23 21.58 -2.80 -6.07
C PRO A 23 20.77 -2.99 -4.78
N ASN A 24 20.87 -2.04 -3.87
CA ASN A 24 20.08 -2.01 -2.65
C ASN A 24 18.80 -1.20 -2.86
N LEU A 25 17.63 -1.85 -2.69
CA LEU A 25 16.34 -1.18 -2.79
C LEU A 25 15.78 -0.94 -1.38
N THR A 26 15.54 0.34 -1.04
CA THR A 26 15.05 0.77 0.27
C THR A 26 13.81 1.64 0.16
N VAL A 27 12.94 1.53 1.15
CA VAL A 27 11.76 2.38 1.30
C VAL A 27 12.15 3.57 2.14
N VAL A 28 12.04 4.77 1.57
CA VAL A 28 12.37 6.04 2.25
C VAL A 28 11.17 6.53 3.04
N SER A 29 9.99 6.48 2.43
CA SER A 29 8.73 6.83 3.07
C SER A 29 7.57 6.09 2.42
N SER A 30 6.53 5.84 3.20
CA SER A 30 5.28 5.26 2.73
C SER A 30 4.12 5.99 3.38
N TRP A 31 3.19 6.43 2.55
CA TRP A 31 1.95 7.05 2.96
C TRP A 31 0.78 6.31 2.31
N SER A 32 -0.22 5.93 3.09
CA SER A 32 -1.42 5.27 2.59
C SER A 32 -2.67 5.91 3.17
N SER A 33 -3.66 6.12 2.31
CA SER A 33 -5.04 6.50 2.63
C SER A 33 -6.02 5.41 2.17
N SER A 34 -7.33 5.66 2.26
CA SER A 34 -8.37 4.74 1.77
C SER A 34 -8.21 4.37 0.30
N ASP A 35 -7.91 5.36 -0.55
CA ASP A 35 -8.01 5.23 -2.01
C ASP A 35 -6.66 5.36 -2.72
N SER A 36 -5.65 5.86 -2.01
CA SER A 36 -4.33 6.16 -2.56
C SER A 36 -3.21 5.75 -1.63
N CYS A 37 -2.08 5.35 -2.21
CA CYS A 37 -0.84 5.12 -1.50
C CYS A 37 0.31 5.75 -2.30
N ASN A 38 1.20 6.43 -1.59
CA ASN A 38 2.41 7.03 -2.13
C ASN A 38 3.61 6.45 -1.40
N VAL A 39 4.54 5.86 -2.13
CA VAL A 39 5.75 5.25 -1.60
C VAL A 39 6.95 5.88 -2.28
N SER A 40 7.84 6.48 -1.50
CA SER A 40 9.14 6.93 -1.99
C SER A 40 10.17 5.83 -1.75
N LEU A 41 10.85 5.47 -2.82
CA LEU A 41 11.84 4.40 -2.88
C LEU A 41 13.19 4.99 -3.25
N ARG A 42 14.23 4.43 -2.68
CA ARG A 42 15.62 4.70 -3.07
C ARG A 42 16.28 3.42 -3.49
N CYS A 43 16.72 3.40 -4.74
CA CYS A 43 17.61 2.37 -5.23
C CYS A 43 19.06 2.87 -5.22
N THR A 44 19.94 2.15 -4.53
CA THR A 44 21.34 2.51 -4.36
C THR A 44 22.20 1.47 -5.04
N GLY A 45 22.97 1.86 -6.05
CA GLY A 45 24.04 1.04 -6.60
C GLY A 45 25.41 1.45 -6.05
N PRO A 46 26.49 0.90 -6.60
CA PRO A 46 27.86 1.14 -6.11
C PRO A 46 28.33 2.60 -6.23
N HIS A 47 27.87 3.32 -7.27
CA HIS A 47 28.37 4.66 -7.60
C HIS A 47 27.29 5.75 -7.63
N GLU A 48 26.02 5.36 -7.66
CA GLU A 48 24.90 6.28 -7.80
C GLU A 48 23.65 5.76 -7.09
N SER A 49 22.74 6.68 -6.79
CA SER A 49 21.45 6.38 -6.19
C SER A 49 20.34 7.03 -6.98
N LEU A 50 19.27 6.28 -7.19
CA LEU A 50 18.08 6.68 -7.89
C LEU A 50 16.88 6.73 -6.94
N ASN A 51 16.17 7.85 -6.94
CA ASN A 51 14.94 7.99 -6.18
C ASN A 51 13.74 7.84 -7.11
N SER A 52 12.70 7.18 -6.61
CA SER A 52 11.46 6.98 -7.36
C SER A 52 10.28 7.14 -6.41
N SER A 53 9.24 7.82 -6.87
CA SER A 53 8.00 7.94 -6.12
C SER A 53 6.91 7.18 -6.84
N CYS A 54 6.37 6.16 -6.18
CA CYS A 54 5.29 5.32 -6.64
C CYS A 54 3.98 5.80 -6.05
N TYR A 55 3.11 6.32 -6.91
CA TYR A 55 1.75 6.67 -6.59
C TYR A 55 0.80 5.58 -7.11
N THR A 56 0.06 4.95 -6.21
CA THR A 56 -0.89 3.91 -6.57
C THR A 56 -2.27 4.21 -6.04
N THR A 57 -3.27 4.01 -6.89
CA THR A 57 -4.67 3.97 -6.49
C THR A 57 -5.18 2.54 -6.48
N LEU A 58 -6.39 2.31 -5.98
CA LEU A 58 -7.06 0.99 -6.03
C LEU A 58 -7.16 0.41 -7.46
N SER A 59 -7.08 1.25 -8.49
CA SER A 59 -7.30 0.89 -9.89
C SER A 59 -6.10 1.11 -10.81
N SER A 60 -5.14 1.96 -10.45
CA SER A 60 -4.00 2.29 -11.31
C SER A 60 -2.75 2.61 -10.50
N PRO A 61 -1.79 1.68 -10.45
CA PRO A 61 -0.47 1.96 -9.90
C PRO A 61 0.45 2.63 -10.93
N TYR A 62 1.11 3.71 -10.54
CA TYR A 62 2.05 4.48 -11.36
C TYR A 62 3.32 4.82 -10.56
N CYS A 63 4.50 4.74 -11.18
CA CYS A 63 5.74 5.21 -10.55
C CYS A 63 6.42 6.24 -11.43
N SER A 64 6.68 7.41 -10.84
CA SER A 64 7.52 8.44 -11.44
C SER A 64 8.99 8.11 -11.20
N LYS A 65 9.79 8.15 -12.26
CA LYS A 65 11.24 8.04 -12.19
C LYS A 65 11.84 9.43 -12.07
N GLU A 66 12.54 9.71 -10.99
CA GLU A 66 13.29 10.96 -10.85
C GLU A 66 14.77 10.68 -11.14
N GLY A 67 15.22 11.07 -12.33
CA GLY A 67 16.58 10.80 -12.79
C GLY A 67 16.74 9.38 -13.35
N GLY A 68 17.82 9.17 -14.08
CA GLY A 68 18.17 7.89 -14.67
C GLY A 68 19.64 7.96 -15.02
N GLY A 69 20.47 7.34 -14.18
CA GLY A 69 21.85 7.07 -14.51
C GLY A 69 21.95 6.11 -15.67
N THR A 70 23.11 6.03 -16.30
CA THR A 70 23.36 5.09 -17.39
C THR A 70 23.29 3.62 -16.93
N PHE A 71 23.41 3.34 -15.63
CA PHE A 71 23.60 2.00 -15.09
C PHE A 71 22.50 1.55 -14.12
N LEU A 72 21.72 2.48 -13.53
CA LEU A 72 20.58 2.16 -12.64
C LEU A 72 19.22 2.45 -13.27
N SER A 73 18.31 1.48 -13.15
CA SER A 73 16.92 1.63 -13.59
C SER A 73 15.93 1.05 -12.59
N ILE A 74 14.81 1.75 -12.41
CA ILE A 74 13.68 1.26 -11.61
C ILE A 74 12.53 0.92 -12.57
N THR A 75 12.04 -0.32 -12.51
CA THR A 75 10.91 -0.78 -13.30
C THR A 75 9.78 -1.19 -12.38
N PHE A 76 8.56 -0.86 -12.78
CA PHE A 76 7.38 -1.17 -12.03
C PHE A 76 6.46 -2.09 -12.84
N ASN A 77 6.04 -3.20 -12.24
CA ASN A 77 5.10 -4.15 -12.81
C ASN A 77 3.99 -4.42 -11.81
N HIS A 78 2.96 -3.56 -11.82
CA HIS A 78 1.70 -3.60 -11.05
C HIS A 78 1.77 -3.86 -9.54
N THR A 79 2.40 -4.94 -9.11
CA THR A 79 2.58 -5.35 -7.72
C THR A 79 4.04 -5.34 -7.28
N THR A 80 4.98 -5.30 -8.22
CA THR A 80 6.40 -5.51 -7.93
C THR A 80 7.20 -4.33 -8.46
N ILE A 81 8.04 -3.78 -7.59
CA ILE A 81 9.06 -2.82 -7.96
C ILE A 81 10.38 -3.55 -8.11
N SER A 82 11.08 -3.24 -9.18
CA SER A 82 12.37 -3.80 -9.52
C SER A 82 13.37 -2.67 -9.64
N CYS A 83 14.51 -2.79 -8.98
CA CYS A 83 15.67 -1.99 -9.32
C CYS A 83 16.74 -2.85 -9.95
N ASN A 84 17.25 -2.41 -11.09
CA ASN A 84 18.28 -3.07 -11.85
C ASN A 84 19.54 -2.17 -11.90
N HIS A 85 20.68 -2.78 -11.64
CA HIS A 85 22.00 -2.23 -11.87
C HIS A 85 22.66 -3.05 -13.00
N SER A 86 22.80 -2.43 -14.16
CA SER A 86 23.33 -3.02 -15.37
C SER A 86 24.63 -2.34 -15.76
N ASN A 87 25.64 -3.14 -16.11
CA ASN A 87 26.83 -2.70 -16.81
C ASN A 87 26.83 -3.30 -18.24
N PRO A 88 27.77 -2.92 -19.13
CA PRO A 88 27.78 -3.41 -20.51
C PRO A 88 27.87 -4.93 -20.67
N VAL A 89 28.24 -5.67 -19.61
CA VAL A 89 28.56 -7.11 -19.65
C VAL A 89 27.61 -7.95 -18.80
N SER A 90 27.04 -7.39 -17.73
CA SER A 90 26.28 -8.10 -16.70
C SER A 90 25.26 -7.17 -16.05
N TRP A 91 24.22 -7.75 -15.46
CA TRP A 91 23.19 -7.00 -14.75
C TRP A 91 22.76 -7.75 -13.50
N ARG A 92 22.33 -7.00 -12.50
CA ARG A 92 21.74 -7.52 -11.27
C ARG A 92 20.53 -6.73 -10.86
N GLN A 93 19.58 -7.42 -10.23
CA GLN A 93 18.29 -6.86 -9.88
C GLN A 93 17.91 -7.20 -8.45
N THR A 94 17.29 -6.24 -7.80
CA THR A 94 16.64 -6.40 -6.49
C THR A 94 15.18 -6.01 -6.64
N THR A 95 14.29 -6.81 -6.06
CA THR A 95 12.85 -6.62 -6.16
C THR A 95 12.21 -6.45 -4.80
N THR A 96 11.09 -5.75 -4.76
CA THR A 96 10.26 -5.59 -3.56
C THR A 96 8.80 -5.51 -3.97
N GLU A 97 7.92 -6.13 -3.19
CA GLU A 97 6.48 -6.05 -3.43
C GLU A 97 5.92 -4.72 -2.92
N LEU A 98 5.04 -4.09 -3.72
CA LEU A 98 4.34 -2.87 -3.36
C LEU A 98 3.19 -3.13 -2.36
N LYS A 99 2.57 -4.32 -2.43
CA LYS A 99 1.41 -4.70 -1.60
C LYS A 99 1.64 -4.59 -0.08
N PRO A 100 2.77 -5.05 0.49
CA PRO A 100 3.02 -4.83 1.92
C PRO A 100 3.35 -3.37 2.27
N LEU A 101 3.81 -2.57 1.29
CA LEU A 101 4.14 -1.15 1.48
C LEU A 101 2.89 -0.26 1.45
N CYS A 102 1.86 -0.71 0.75
CA CYS A 102 0.57 -0.06 0.65
C CYS A 102 -0.49 -0.92 1.35
N ALA A 103 -0.80 -0.59 2.60
CA ALA A 103 -1.97 -1.11 3.28
C ALA A 103 -3.24 -0.49 2.65
N PHE A 104 -3.61 -0.93 1.46
CA PHE A 104 -4.91 -0.61 0.92
C PHE A 104 -5.93 -1.20 1.88
N TYR A 105 -6.81 -0.35 2.40
CA TYR A 105 -8.05 -0.82 3.00
C TYR A 105 -8.83 -1.51 1.87
N LYS A 106 -8.60 -2.81 1.70
CA LYS A 106 -9.52 -3.67 0.96
C LYS A 106 -10.84 -3.53 1.70
N GLY A 107 -11.75 -2.73 1.15
CA GLY A 107 -13.13 -2.59 1.61
C GLY A 107 -13.95 -3.88 1.50
N ASP A 108 -13.31 -5.05 1.56
CA ASP A 108 -13.96 -6.31 1.87
C ASP A 108 -13.80 -6.52 3.36
N MET A 109 -14.73 -5.91 4.09
CA MET A 109 -15.50 -6.49 5.18
C MET A 109 -16.34 -5.30 5.65
N ALA A 110 -17.61 -5.29 5.24
CA ALA A 110 -18.62 -4.60 6.02
C ALA A 110 -18.29 -4.91 7.49
N PRO A 111 -18.03 -3.91 8.35
CA PRO A 111 -17.89 -4.20 9.77
C PRO A 111 -19.13 -5.00 10.13
N PRO A 112 -19.03 -6.21 10.73
CA PRO A 112 -20.22 -6.84 11.28
C PRO A 112 -20.81 -5.77 12.16
N ALA A 113 -22.00 -5.28 11.81
CA ALA A 113 -22.59 -4.08 12.39
C ALA A 113 -22.39 -4.17 13.89
N VAL A 114 -21.39 -3.45 14.40
CA VAL A 114 -21.08 -3.47 15.82
C VAL A 114 -22.21 -2.65 16.36
N VAL A 115 -23.30 -3.34 16.71
CA VAL A 115 -24.48 -2.74 17.31
C VAL A 115 -23.94 -1.97 18.49
N SER A 116 -23.88 -0.65 18.32
CA SER A 116 -23.26 0.22 19.30
C SER A 116 -23.93 -0.08 20.63
N PRO A 117 -23.20 -0.14 21.75
CA PRO A 117 -23.81 -0.30 23.06
C PRO A 117 -24.91 0.76 23.31
N CYS A 118 -24.86 1.91 22.60
CA CYS A 118 -25.97 2.86 22.55
C CYS A 118 -27.24 2.28 21.90
N VAL A 119 -27.13 1.62 20.75
CA VAL A 119 -28.29 1.04 20.02
C VAL A 119 -28.93 -0.08 20.83
N LEU A 120 -28.13 -0.96 21.46
CA LEU A 120 -28.64 -2.02 22.33
C LEU A 120 -29.37 -1.46 23.56
N LYS A 121 -28.80 -0.44 24.21
CA LYS A 121 -29.45 0.24 25.35
C LYS A 121 -30.75 0.93 24.93
N THR A 122 -30.78 1.57 23.77
CA THR A 122 -31.98 2.22 23.24
C THR A 122 -33.09 1.20 22.95
N LEU A 123 -32.74 0.03 22.39
CA LEU A 123 -33.69 -1.05 22.13
C LEU A 123 -34.26 -1.65 23.42
N LEU A 124 -33.43 -1.84 24.45
CA LEU A 124 -33.91 -2.33 25.75
C LEU A 124 -34.86 -1.32 26.41
N LEU A 125 -34.52 -0.03 26.39
CA LEU A 125 -35.38 1.03 26.93
C LEU A 125 -36.72 1.13 26.19
N SER A 126 -36.72 0.98 24.86
CA SER A 126 -37.96 1.05 24.07
C SER A 126 -38.89 -0.13 24.36
N VAL A 127 -38.37 -1.35 24.48
CA VAL A 127 -39.16 -2.54 24.82
C VAL A 127 -39.80 -2.41 26.20
N VAL A 128 -39.05 -1.94 27.20
CA VAL A 128 -39.57 -1.71 28.56
C VAL A 128 -40.69 -0.67 28.53
N LEU A 129 -40.50 0.44 27.82
CA LEU A 129 -41.51 1.51 27.74
C LEU A 129 -42.81 1.00 27.10
N VAL A 130 -42.71 0.24 26.00
CA VAL A 130 -43.87 -0.35 25.32
C VAL A 130 -44.62 -1.29 26.26
N ALA A 131 -43.92 -2.19 26.96
CA ALA A 131 -44.56 -3.12 27.90
C ALA A 131 -45.32 -2.39 29.03
N MET A 132 -44.75 -1.32 29.58
CA MET A 132 -45.40 -0.50 30.61
C MET A 132 -46.68 0.17 30.08
N VAL A 133 -46.62 0.76 28.88
CA VAL A 133 -47.78 1.40 28.24
C VAL A 133 -48.87 0.37 27.95
N THR A 134 -48.53 -0.80 27.42
CA THR A 134 -49.47 -1.89 27.15
C THR A 134 -50.15 -2.38 28.43
N ALA A 135 -49.40 -2.53 29.53
CA ALA A 135 -49.96 -2.95 30.82
C ALA A 135 -51.00 -1.94 31.35
N VAL A 136 -50.68 -0.64 31.30
CA VAL A 136 -51.59 0.43 31.75
C VAL A 136 -52.87 0.44 30.92
N ILE A 137 -52.76 0.36 29.60
CA ILE A 137 -53.92 0.31 28.69
C ILE A 137 -54.78 -0.93 29.00
N THR A 138 -54.15 -2.09 29.20
CA THR A 138 -54.87 -3.33 29.50
C THR A 138 -55.65 -3.24 30.81
N VAL A 139 -55.07 -2.66 31.86
CA VAL A 139 -55.77 -2.43 33.14
C VAL A 139 -56.94 -1.48 32.97
N HIS A 140 -56.74 -0.37 32.26
CA HIS A 140 -57.81 0.61 32.03
C HIS A 140 -58.97 0.02 31.22
N ILE A 141 -58.68 -0.79 30.20
CA ILE A 141 -59.72 -1.49 29.42
C ILE A 141 -60.47 -2.49 30.30
N ARG A 142 -59.77 -3.29 31.11
CA ARG A 142 -60.39 -4.27 32.01
C ARG A 142 -61.27 -3.61 33.08
N GLU A 143 -60.82 -2.50 33.66
CA GLU A 143 -61.60 -1.74 34.64
C GLU A 143 -62.87 -1.14 34.01
N LYS A 144 -62.76 -0.63 32.78
CA LYS A 144 -63.92 -0.11 32.03
C LYS A 144 -64.88 -1.22 31.60
N LEU A 145 -64.37 -2.40 31.24
CA LEU A 145 -65.18 -3.55 30.85
C LEU A 145 -65.94 -4.15 32.05
N HIS A 146 -65.31 -4.27 33.22
CA HIS A 146 -65.95 -4.78 34.43
C HIS A 146 -67.01 -3.81 35.01
N LYS A 147 -67.01 -2.55 34.58
CA LYS A 147 -68.03 -1.56 34.98
C LYS A 147 -69.22 -1.50 34.01
N ALA A 148 -69.16 -2.23 32.90
CA ALA A 148 -70.19 -2.27 31.86
C ALA A 148 -71.07 -3.54 31.91
N ASP A 149 -70.75 -4.47 32.82
CA ASP A 149 -71.59 -5.61 33.24
C ASP A 149 -72.21 -5.26 34.60
#